data_AF-X1HDJ4-F1
#
_entry.id   AF-X1HDJ4-F1
#
_cell.length_a   1.000
_cell.length_b   1.000
_cell.length_c   1.000
_cell.angle_alpha   90.00
_cell.angle_beta   90.00
_cell.angle_gamma   90.00
#
_symmetry.space_group_name_H-M   'P 1'
#
loop_
_entity.id
_entity.type
_entity.pdbx_description
1 polymer ?
#
loop_
_entity_poly.entity_id
_entity_poly.type
_entity_poly.pdbx_seq_one_letter_code
_entity_poly.pdbx_strand_id
1 'polypeptide(L)' 'KKPAERIRINLLDDKGRVLGSHKKRIVTPGEMVSVYLPEVLLDDKLKNITISIKKD' A
#
# COMPACT_ATOMS: atom_id res chain seq x y z
N LYS A 1 13.30 4.46 -22.37
CA LYS A 1 13.29 3.58 -21.18
C LYS A 1 12.01 3.88 -20.41
N LYS A 2 11.11 2.90 -20.19
CA LYS A 2 9.93 3.12 -19.33
C LYS A 2 10.43 3.54 -17.94
N PRO A 3 9.87 4.59 -17.32
CA PRO A 3 10.25 4.97 -15.97
C PRO A 3 9.85 3.82 -15.05
N ALA A 4 10.86 3.13 -14.51
CA ALA A 4 10.71 2.14 -13.48
C ALA A 4 10.82 2.86 -12.14
N GLU A 5 9.69 3.21 -11.56
CA GLU A 5 9.67 3.83 -10.24
C GLU A 5 9.69 2.74 -9.15
N ARG A 6 10.30 3.06 -8.01
CA ARG A 6 10.24 2.24 -6.80
C ARG A 6 9.19 2.84 -5.90
N ILE A 7 8.22 2.02 -5.49
CA ILE A 7 7.17 2.47 -4.59
C ILE A 7 7.06 1.58 -3.37
N ARG A 8 6.69 2.20 -2.26
CA ARG A 8 6.25 1.51 -1.05
C ARG A 8 4.80 1.91 -0.78
N ILE A 9 3.93 0.90 -0.71
CA ILE A 9 2.52 1.05 -0.36
C ILE A 9 2.39 0.68 1.10
N ASN A 10 1.89 1.60 1.93
CA ASN A 10 1.64 1.33 3.35
C ASN A 10 0.14 1.39 3.63
N LEU A 11 -0.33 0.41 4.40
CA LEU A 11 -1.67 0.35 4.96
C LEU A 11 -1.59 0.90 6.38
N LEU A 12 -2.36 1.93 6.67
CA LEU A 12 -2.35 2.63 7.95
C LEU A 12 -3.70 2.49 8.66
N ASP A 13 -3.68 2.44 9.99
CA ASP A 13 -4.88 2.63 10.80
C ASP A 13 -5.25 4.11 10.95
N ASP A 14 -6.36 4.38 11.62
CA ASP A 14 -6.87 5.72 11.95
C ASP A 14 -5.91 6.54 12.83
N LYS A 15 -4.96 5.88 13.50
CA LYS A 15 -3.92 6.48 14.34
C LYS A 15 -2.59 6.63 13.59
N GLY A 16 -2.54 6.31 12.29
CA GLY A 16 -1.35 6.40 11.45
C GLY A 16 -0.32 5.28 11.68
N ARG A 17 -0.68 4.20 12.39
CA ARG A 17 0.20 3.04 12.60
C ARG A 17 0.22 2.17 11.35
N VAL A 18 1.41 1.68 10.99
CA VAL A 18 1.57 0.79 9.85
C VAL A 18 1.04 -0.61 10.20
N LEU A 19 -0.04 -0.99 9.53
CA LEU A 19 -0.66 -2.31 9.63
C LEU A 19 -0.08 -3.30 8.63
N GLY A 20 0.46 -2.80 7.52
CA GLY A 20 1.11 -3.59 6.49
C GLY A 20 1.90 -2.71 5.53
N SER A 21 2.96 -3.27 4.94
CA SER A 21 3.78 -2.58 3.95
C SER A 21 4.10 -3.51 2.80
N HIS A 22 3.89 -3.03 1.57
CA HIS A 22 4.23 -3.73 0.34
C HIS A 22 5.24 -2.90 -0.45
N LYS A 23 6.38 -3.51 -0.77
CA LYS A 23 7.44 -2.86 -1.55
C LYS A 23 7.47 -3.44 -2.96
N LYS A 24 7.33 -2.58 -3.97
CA LYS A 24 7.46 -2.98 -5.37
C LYS A 24 8.61 -2.21 -6.03
N ARG A 25 9.55 -2.96 -6.60
CA ARG A 25 10.83 -2.41 -7.12
C ARG A 25 10.69 -1.78 -8.51
N ILE A 26 9.73 -2.22 -9.31
CA ILE A 26 9.52 -1.72 -10.67
C ILE A 26 8.02 -1.58 -10.80
N VAL A 27 7.55 -0.35 -10.95
CA VAL A 27 6.19 -0.06 -11.38
C VAL A 27 6.20 0.82 -12.62
N THR A 28 5.21 0.61 -13.48
CA THR A 28 4.92 1.48 -14.61
C THR A 28 3.80 2.44 -14.23
N PRO A 29 3.85 3.73 -14.61
CA PRO A 29 2.71 4.62 -14.45
C PRO A 29 1.44 4.03 -15.10
N GLY A 30 0.33 3.99 -14.35
CA GLY A 30 -0.93 3.37 -14.78
C GLY A 30 -1.04 1.86 -14.53
N GLU A 31 0.00 1.21 -13.99
CA GLU A 31 -0.06 -0.19 -13.61
C GLU A 31 -1.00 -0.42 -12.42
N MET A 32 -1.93 -1.37 -12.56
CA MET A 32 -2.73 -1.84 -11.43
C MET A 32 -1.91 -2.77 -10.55
N VAL A 33 -1.95 -2.54 -9.24
CA VAL A 33 -1.21 -3.34 -8.25
C VAL A 33 -2.19 -3.88 -7.23
N SER A 34 -2.27 -5.21 -7.14
CA SER A 34 -2.99 -5.90 -6.08
C SER A 34 -2.09 -6.03 -4.85
N VAL A 35 -2.57 -5.57 -3.69
CA VAL A 35 -1.90 -5.76 -2.40
C VAL A 35 -2.77 -6.61 -1.50
N TYR A 36 -2.17 -7.60 -0.84
CA TYR A 36 -2.89 -8.45 0.09
C TYR A 36 -3.16 -7.69 1.38
N LEU A 37 -4.42 -7.68 1.80
CA LEU A 37 -4.84 -7.09 3.06
C LEU A 37 -4.74 -8.16 4.15
N PRO A 38 -3.97 -7.95 5.23
CA PRO A 38 -3.93 -8.88 6.35
C PRO A 38 -5.31 -9.15 6.94
N GLU A 39 -5.63 -10.40 7.27
CA GLU A 39 -6.95 -10.80 7.80
C GLU A 39 -7.33 -10.09 9.10
N VAL A 40 -6.34 -9.71 9.92
CA VAL A 40 -6.53 -8.89 11.13
C VAL A 40 -7.15 -7.51 10.85
N LEU A 41 -7.19 -7.09 9.58
CA LEU A 41 -7.82 -5.86 9.12
C LEU A 41 -9.23 -6.07 8.58
N LEU A 42 -9.66 -7.31 8.32
CA LEU A 42 -10.95 -7.64 7.72
C LEU A 42 -12.14 -7.52 8.69
N ASP A 43 -11.88 -7.46 10.00
CA ASP A 43 -12.91 -7.11 11.00
C ASP A 43 -13.25 -5.60 10.94
N ASP A 44 -14.11 -5.13 11.86
CA ASP A 44 -14.73 -3.78 11.97
C ASP A 44 -13.81 -2.55 11.73
N LYS A 45 -12.49 -2.75 11.62
CA LYS A 45 -11.45 -1.76 11.34
C LYS A 45 -11.30 -1.40 9.86
N LEU A 46 -11.89 -2.17 8.93
CA LEU A 46 -11.87 -1.88 7.49
C LEU A 46 -12.49 -0.52 7.13
N LYS A 47 -13.38 0.02 7.98
CA LYS A 47 -14.07 1.30 7.76
C LYS A 47 -13.10 2.48 7.63
N ASN A 48 -11.87 2.38 8.15
CA ASN A 48 -10.93 3.50 8.27
C ASN A 48 -9.51 3.19 7.74
N ILE A 49 -9.35 2.38 6.68
CA ILE A 49 -8.02 2.10 6.13
C ILE A 49 -7.55 3.24 5.22
N THR A 50 -6.40 3.82 5.56
CA THR A 50 -5.73 4.81 4.70
C THR A 50 -4.59 4.15 3.92
N ILE A 51 -4.61 4.31 2.59
CA ILE A 51 -3.55 3.83 1.70
C ILE A 51 -2.63 5.01 1.36
N SER A 52 -1.35 4.87 1.67
CA SER A 52 -0.33 5.86 1.30
C SER A 52 0.72 5.25 0.37
N ILE A 53 1.03 5.98 -0.70
CA ILE A 53 2.08 5.60 -1.67
C ILE A 53 3.23 6.56 -1.47
N LYS A 54 4.38 6.04 -1.05
CA LYS A 54 5.64 6.79 -1.03
C LYS A 54 6.49 6.38 -2.24
N LYS A 55 6.93 7.38 -3.00
CA LYS A 55 7.98 7.24 -4.03
C LYS A 55 9.33 7.43 -3.33
N ASP A 56 10.25 6.50 -3.55
CA ASP A 56 11.66 6.66 -3.18
C ASP A 56 12.39 7.47 -4.28
#